data_AF-A0AAQ3P263-F1
#
_entry.id   AF-A0AAQ3P263-F1
#
_cell.length_a   1.000
_cell.length_b   1.000
_cell.length_c   1.000
_cell.angle_alpha   90.00
_cell.angle_beta   90.00
_cell.angle_gamma   90.00
#
_symmetry.space_group_name_H-M   'P 1'
#
loop_
_entity.id
_entity.type
_entity.pdbx_description
1 polymer ?
#
loop_
_entity_poly.entity_id
_entity_poly.type
_entity_poly.pdbx_seq_one_letter_code
_entity_poly.pdbx_strand_id
1 'polypeptide(L)'
;MGAKNRGAWWAQLCQALSQNDGPRGNIVDVPNQGGRGPGYRYFGAAKKLPGVKELFEKPPELHKRCTRYDIYKRIDASYYSYRDDEDGVLEWLEGLVEEAMRQEAAEECRRLDEVRREARKGVKSGEVAEVLAVARDMLREEEEVAKEERQKEKEGEREKREFIVHMPLPDEKEIERRVLEKKKMELLNKYVSEGLMEEKTEAKDMLNIQR
;
A
#
# COMPACT_ATOMS: atom_id res chain seq x y z
N MET A 1 39.88 19.72 90.81
CA MET A 1 38.54 19.24 90.43
C MET A 1 38.34 19.63 88.96
N GLY A 2 38.07 18.80 87.96
CA GLY A 2 38.03 17.34 87.81
C GLY A 2 38.13 17.07 86.30
N ALA A 3 38.91 16.05 85.91
CA ALA A 3 39.08 15.66 84.51
C ALA A 3 38.81 14.16 84.39
N LYS A 4 37.55 13.77 84.42
CA LYS A 4 37.09 12.40 84.14
C LYS A 4 35.75 12.46 83.43
N ASN A 5 35.74 12.70 82.12
CA ASN A 5 34.58 12.36 81.26
C ASN A 5 34.82 12.47 79.73
N ARG A 6 36.07 12.54 79.24
CA ARG A 6 36.30 12.59 77.79
C ARG A 6 36.07 11.24 77.10
N GLY A 7 36.32 10.10 77.77
CA GLY A 7 36.19 8.77 77.17
C GLY A 7 34.74 8.32 76.93
N ALA A 8 33.82 8.68 77.83
CA ALA A 8 32.40 8.30 77.71
C ALA A 8 31.71 9.00 76.53
N TRP A 9 32.08 10.26 76.26
CA TRP A 9 31.56 11.02 75.13
C TRP A 9 32.01 10.44 73.78
N TRP A 10 33.26 9.98 73.68
CA TRP A 10 33.76 9.30 72.48
C TRP A 10 33.09 7.94 72.24
N ALA A 11 32.85 7.15 73.30
CA ALA A 11 32.16 5.87 73.18
C ALA A 11 30.69 6.03 72.73
N GLN A 12 29.97 7.03 73.25
CA GLN A 12 28.61 7.36 72.82
C GLN A 12 28.55 7.88 71.37
N LEU A 13 29.55 8.68 70.95
CA LEU A 13 29.64 9.16 69.57
C LEU A 13 29.86 7.99 68.59
N CYS A 14 30.72 7.04 68.92
CA CYS A 14 30.96 5.85 68.09
C CYS A 14 29.71 4.94 68.02
N GLN A 15 28.97 4.78 69.12
CA GLN A 15 27.76 3.95 69.13
C GLN A 15 26.59 4.59 68.35
N ALA A 16 26.45 5.92 68.42
CA ALA A 16 25.45 6.67 67.64
C ALA A 16 25.73 6.68 66.13
N LEU A 17 27.02 6.68 65.73
CA LEU A 17 27.41 6.59 64.32
C LEU A 17 27.27 5.17 63.75
N SER A 18 27.34 4.13 64.60
CA SER A 18 27.13 2.74 64.20
C SER A 18 25.65 2.37 64.00
N GLN A 19 24.70 3.16 64.51
CA GLN A 19 23.25 2.91 64.42
C GLN A 19 22.56 3.70 63.28
N ASN A 20 23.29 4.60 62.61
CA ASN A 20 22.83 5.22 61.37
C ASN A 20 23.18 4.31 60.19
N ASP A 21 22.39 3.24 60.03
CA ASP A 21 22.24 2.61 58.73
C ASP A 21 21.67 3.65 57.76
N GLY A 22 22.54 4.30 57.00
CA GLY A 22 22.15 5.20 55.92
C GLY A 22 21.15 4.51 54.98
N PRO A 23 20.31 5.28 54.26
CA PRO A 23 19.21 4.74 53.49
C PRO A 23 19.71 3.65 52.53
N ARG A 24 19.28 2.41 52.79
CA ARG A 24 19.74 1.16 52.14
C ARG A 24 19.32 1.01 50.67
N GLY A 25 19.24 2.10 49.92
CA GLY A 25 18.78 2.10 48.53
C GLY A 25 19.69 2.93 47.65
N ASN A 26 20.43 2.27 46.76
CA ASN A 26 21.31 2.83 45.71
C ASN A 26 22.80 2.98 46.10
N ILE A 27 23.40 1.93 46.66
CA ILE A 27 24.85 1.74 46.60
C ILE A 27 25.19 1.09 45.26
N VAL A 28 26.04 1.73 44.46
CA VAL A 28 26.61 1.13 43.24
C VAL A 28 28.11 0.98 43.49
N ASP A 29 28.55 -0.28 43.56
CA ASP A 29 29.96 -0.62 43.61
C ASP A 29 30.57 -0.49 42.21
N VAL A 30 31.43 0.50 42.02
CA VAL A 30 32.20 0.64 40.77
C VAL A 30 33.50 -0.15 40.92
N PRO A 31 33.73 -1.20 40.11
CA PRO A 31 34.96 -1.96 40.17
C PRO A 31 36.16 -1.09 39.76
N ASN A 32 37.20 -1.10 40.59
CA ASN A 32 38.44 -0.37 40.33
C ASN A 32 39.23 -1.10 39.24
N GLN A 33 39.18 -0.60 37.99
CA GLN A 33 39.93 -1.17 36.87
C GLN A 33 41.46 -1.13 37.09
N GLY A 34 41.96 -0.29 38.00
CA GLY A 34 43.39 -0.14 38.31
C GLY A 34 43.94 -1.04 39.42
N GLY A 35 43.13 -1.95 39.98
CA GLY A 35 43.62 -3.06 40.82
C GLY A 35 44.25 -2.71 42.19
N ARG A 36 44.28 -1.45 42.63
CA ARG A 36 44.78 -1.07 43.96
C ARG A 36 43.68 -0.50 44.86
N GLY A 37 43.27 -1.31 45.85
CA GLY A 37 42.39 -0.92 46.95
C GLY A 37 40.89 -1.12 46.68
N PRO A 38 40.07 -1.24 47.75
CA PRO A 38 38.62 -1.39 47.63
C PRO A 38 38.02 -0.19 46.88
N GLY A 39 37.17 -0.46 45.89
CA GLY A 39 36.58 0.56 45.02
C GLY A 39 35.76 1.61 45.77
N TYR A 40 35.65 2.80 45.19
CA TYR A 40 34.90 3.90 45.79
C TYR A 40 33.39 3.58 45.81
N ARG A 41 32.80 3.64 47.02
CA ARG A 41 31.36 3.44 47.25
C ARG A 41 30.63 4.77 47.07
N TYR A 42 30.00 4.98 45.91
CA TYR A 42 29.19 6.18 45.71
C TYR A 42 27.82 5.99 46.35
N PHE A 43 27.51 6.78 47.37
CA PHE A 43 26.14 6.91 47.87
C PHE A 43 25.31 7.53 46.73
N GLY A 44 24.33 6.79 46.20
CA GLY A 44 23.63 7.06 44.94
C GLY A 44 22.90 8.41 44.79
N ALA A 45 23.01 9.31 45.76
CA ALA A 45 22.67 10.72 45.63
C ALA A 45 23.60 11.46 44.64
N ALA A 46 24.87 11.04 44.51
CA ALA A 46 25.84 11.71 43.64
C ALA A 46 25.44 11.73 42.16
N LYS A 47 24.69 10.73 41.67
CA LYS A 47 24.17 10.68 40.30
C LYS A 47 23.06 11.70 40.02
N LYS A 48 22.43 12.23 41.07
CA LYS A 48 21.30 13.17 40.96
C LYS A 48 21.75 14.63 41.16
N LEU A 49 23.05 14.88 41.36
CA LEU A 49 23.58 16.23 41.48
C LEU A 49 23.46 16.98 40.15
N PRO A 50 23.10 18.28 40.16
CA PRO A 50 23.15 19.12 38.97
C PRO A 50 24.58 19.09 38.40
N GLY A 51 24.72 18.92 37.09
CA GLY A 51 26.00 18.70 36.40
C GLY A 51 26.45 17.23 36.29
N VAL A 52 26.35 16.41 37.36
CA VAL A 52 26.66 14.97 37.26
C VAL A 52 25.51 14.21 36.58
N LYS A 53 24.26 14.60 36.87
CA LYS A 53 23.06 14.00 36.29
C LYS A 53 23.03 14.11 34.77
N GLU A 54 23.40 15.26 34.22
CA GLU A 54 23.45 15.55 32.79
C GLU A 54 24.48 14.68 32.05
N LEU A 55 25.57 14.29 32.71
CA LEU A 55 26.58 13.40 32.13
C LEU A 55 26.09 11.95 31.98
N PHE A 56 25.06 11.55 32.75
CA PHE A 56 24.50 10.20 32.74
C PHE A 56 23.07 10.14 32.17
N GLU A 57 22.43 11.28 31.91
CA GLU A 57 21.15 11.35 31.22
C GLU A 57 21.36 11.01 29.75
N LYS A 58 20.88 9.82 29.36
CA LYS A 58 20.88 9.41 27.95
C LYS A 58 20.05 10.44 27.16
N PRO A 59 20.57 10.97 26.04
CA PRO A 59 19.78 11.85 25.20
C PRO A 59 18.48 11.12 24.83
N PRO A 60 17.32 11.82 24.83
CA PRO A 60 16.04 11.20 24.54
C PRO A 60 16.14 10.47 23.20
N GLU A 61 15.68 9.23 23.15
CA GLU A 61 15.71 8.46 21.91
C GLU A 61 14.89 9.22 20.85
N LEU A 62 15.56 9.61 19.77
CA LEU A 62 14.90 10.30 18.67
C LEU A 62 13.79 9.40 18.13
N HIS A 63 12.58 9.95 18.01
CA HIS A 63 11.47 9.25 17.38
C HIS A 63 11.90 8.85 15.96
N LYS A 64 11.75 7.55 15.64
CA LYS A 64 12.04 7.07 14.29
C LYS A 64 11.00 7.67 13.35
N ARG A 65 11.46 8.29 12.26
CA ARG A 65 10.55 8.76 11.20
C ARG A 65 9.88 7.54 10.57
N CYS A 66 8.61 7.70 10.20
CA CYS A 66 7.88 6.69 9.45
C CYS A 66 8.68 6.35 8.18
N THR A 67 9.03 5.07 8.01
CA THR A 67 9.75 4.65 6.81
C THR A 67 8.77 4.54 5.64
N ARG A 68 9.27 4.62 4.40
CA ARG A 68 8.41 4.38 3.22
C ARG A 68 7.72 3.02 3.28
N TYR A 69 8.39 2.01 3.84
CA TYR A 69 7.82 0.67 4.05
C TYR A 69 6.62 0.70 4.99
N ASP A 70 6.68 1.47 6.08
CA ASP A 70 5.57 1.60 7.03
C ASP A 70 4.35 2.30 6.41
N ILE A 71 4.58 3.21 5.45
CA ILE A 71 3.52 3.84 4.65
C ILE A 71 2.91 2.82 3.71
N TYR A 72 3.73 2.09 2.94
CA TYR A 72 3.25 1.05 2.01
C TYR A 72 2.48 -0.06 2.71
N LYS A 73 2.87 -0.42 3.93
CA LYS A 73 2.15 -1.43 4.74
C LYS A 73 0.75 -0.98 5.16
N ARG A 74 0.48 0.32 5.19
CA ARG A 74 -0.82 0.91 5.59
C ARG A 74 -1.68 1.35 4.43
N ILE A 75 -1.18 1.24 3.20
CA ILE A 75 -1.95 1.50 2.00
C ILE A 75 -2.92 0.32 1.80
N ASP A 76 -4.21 0.60 1.88
CA ASP A 76 -5.30 -0.35 1.70
C ASP A 76 -5.90 -0.25 0.29
N ALA A 77 -6.89 -1.11 0.00
CA ALA A 77 -7.59 -1.09 -1.29
C ALA A 77 -8.29 0.26 -1.55
N SER A 78 -8.64 1.01 -0.50
CA SER A 78 -9.25 2.33 -0.61
C SER A 78 -8.32 3.36 -1.24
N TYR A 79 -7.00 3.19 -1.14
CA TYR A 79 -6.04 4.05 -1.85
C TYR A 79 -6.07 3.86 -3.38
N TYR A 80 -6.46 2.67 -3.84
CA TYR A 80 -6.51 2.32 -5.28
C TYR A 80 -7.93 2.40 -5.85
N SER A 81 -8.83 3.14 -5.21
CA SER A 81 -10.19 3.40 -5.69
C SER A 81 -11.09 2.17 -5.90
N TYR A 82 -10.67 0.97 -5.49
CA TYR A 82 -11.47 -0.27 -5.58
C TYR A 82 -12.80 -0.24 -4.81
N ARG A 83 -13.09 0.81 -4.03
CA ARG A 83 -14.36 0.97 -3.33
C ARG A 83 -15.39 1.78 -4.13
N ASP A 84 -14.95 2.71 -4.96
CA ASP A 84 -15.86 3.62 -5.69
C ASP A 84 -16.58 2.91 -6.84
N ASP A 85 -15.97 1.86 -7.41
CA ASP A 85 -16.55 1.09 -8.50
C ASP A 85 -17.67 0.13 -8.05
N GLU A 86 -17.78 -0.16 -6.75
CA GLU A 86 -18.70 -1.19 -6.22
C GLU A 86 -20.08 -0.63 -5.80
N ASP A 87 -20.21 0.69 -5.58
CA ASP A 87 -21.46 1.30 -5.12
C ASP A 87 -22.49 1.51 -6.26
N GLY A 88 -22.09 1.31 -7.53
CA GLY A 88 -22.95 1.42 -8.71
C GLY A 88 -23.46 2.84 -9.04
N VAL A 89 -23.11 3.84 -8.21
CA VAL A 89 -23.50 5.24 -8.39
C VAL A 89 -22.92 5.81 -9.69
N LEU A 90 -21.68 5.43 -10.02
CA LEU A 90 -21.00 5.89 -11.23
C LEU A 90 -21.72 5.39 -12.50
N GLU A 91 -22.09 4.10 -12.53
CA GLU A 91 -22.81 3.48 -13.66
C GLU A 91 -24.17 4.15 -13.93
N TRP A 92 -24.90 4.49 -12.87
CA TRP A 92 -26.19 5.20 -13.02
C TRP A 92 -26.03 6.61 -13.60
N LEU A 93 -25.05 7.37 -13.10
CA LEU A 93 -24.78 8.73 -13.58
C LEU A 93 -24.29 8.72 -15.03
N GLU A 94 -23.38 7.80 -15.37
CA GLU A 94 -22.85 7.65 -16.73
C GLU A 94 -23.96 7.25 -17.70
N GLY A 95 -24.84 6.32 -17.33
CA GLY A 95 -25.97 5.89 -18.17
C GLY A 95 -26.90 7.05 -18.55
N LEU A 96 -27.25 7.92 -17.59
CA LEU A 96 -28.08 9.10 -17.85
C LEU A 96 -27.43 10.07 -18.85
N VAL A 97 -26.14 10.33 -18.69
CA VAL A 97 -25.39 11.22 -19.58
C VAL A 97 -25.22 10.59 -20.96
N GLU A 98 -24.91 9.30 -21.02
CA GLU A 98 -24.72 8.57 -22.26
C GLU A 98 -26.02 8.53 -23.09
N GLU A 99 -27.17 8.33 -22.45
CA GLU A 99 -28.47 8.37 -23.12
C GLU A 99 -28.76 9.72 -23.74
N ALA A 100 -28.49 10.82 -23.02
CA ALA A 100 -28.65 12.17 -23.55
C ALA A 100 -27.72 12.39 -24.77
N MET A 101 -26.45 12.01 -24.65
CA MET A 101 -25.47 12.12 -25.75
C MET A 101 -25.89 11.27 -26.96
N ARG A 102 -26.41 10.06 -26.75
CA ARG A 102 -26.92 9.21 -27.84
C ARG A 102 -28.14 9.82 -28.52
N GLN A 103 -29.03 10.47 -27.76
CA GLN A 103 -30.20 11.16 -28.34
C GLN A 103 -29.77 12.34 -29.19
N GLU A 104 -28.88 13.20 -28.67
CA GLU A 104 -28.33 14.34 -29.42
C GLU A 104 -27.62 13.87 -30.70
N ALA A 105 -26.78 12.83 -30.60
CA ALA A 105 -26.11 12.24 -31.76
C ALA A 105 -27.10 11.64 -32.78
N ALA A 106 -28.18 11.01 -32.31
CA ALA A 106 -29.20 10.46 -33.18
C ALA A 106 -30.01 11.55 -33.89
N GLU A 107 -30.32 12.65 -33.20
CA GLU A 107 -30.98 13.81 -33.79
C GLU A 107 -30.11 14.47 -34.86
N GLU A 108 -28.82 14.66 -34.55
CA GLU A 108 -27.88 15.24 -35.49
C GLU A 108 -27.68 14.34 -36.71
N CYS A 109 -27.58 13.03 -36.50
CA CYS A 109 -27.53 12.05 -37.59
C CYS A 109 -28.77 12.13 -38.48
N ARG A 110 -29.98 12.25 -37.90
CA ARG A 110 -31.23 12.43 -38.67
C ARG A 110 -31.23 13.73 -39.48
N ARG A 111 -30.77 14.84 -38.90
CA ARG A 111 -30.65 16.14 -39.60
C ARG A 111 -29.70 16.02 -40.79
N LEU A 112 -28.53 15.44 -40.56
CA LEU A 112 -27.53 15.22 -41.61
C LEU A 112 -28.05 14.28 -42.70
N ASP A 113 -28.81 13.25 -42.34
CA ASP A 113 -29.45 12.34 -43.29
C ASP A 113 -30.53 13.03 -44.13
N GLU A 114 -31.31 13.95 -43.55
CA GLU A 114 -32.29 14.76 -44.28
C GLU A 114 -31.62 15.69 -45.28
N VAL A 115 -30.59 16.42 -44.87
CA VAL A 115 -29.77 17.27 -45.74
C VAL A 115 -29.13 16.43 -46.85
N ARG A 116 -28.57 15.27 -46.51
CA ARG A 116 -27.98 14.34 -47.46
C ARG A 116 -29.01 13.79 -48.45
N ARG A 117 -30.23 13.51 -47.99
CA ARG A 117 -31.34 13.04 -48.83
C ARG A 117 -31.81 14.13 -49.79
N GLU A 118 -31.89 15.39 -49.34
CA GLU A 118 -32.22 16.53 -50.19
C GLU A 118 -31.13 16.79 -51.23
N ALA A 119 -29.86 16.75 -50.84
CA ALA A 119 -28.73 16.81 -51.77
C ALA A 119 -28.78 15.66 -52.78
N ARG A 120 -29.08 14.42 -52.35
CA ARG A 120 -29.21 13.24 -53.23
C ARG A 120 -30.34 13.36 -54.25
N LYS A 121 -31.42 14.09 -53.96
CA LYS A 121 -32.50 14.33 -54.94
C LYS A 121 -32.05 15.22 -56.11
N GLY A 122 -31.00 16.03 -55.93
CA GLY A 122 -30.47 16.93 -56.95
C GLY A 122 -29.36 16.35 -57.83
N VAL A 123 -28.71 15.25 -57.43
CA VAL A 123 -27.54 14.70 -58.15
C VAL A 123 -27.94 13.51 -59.02
N LYS A 124 -27.68 13.60 -60.33
CA LYS A 124 -27.76 12.45 -61.24
C LYS A 124 -26.72 11.42 -60.80
N SER A 125 -27.13 10.16 -60.64
CA SER A 125 -26.41 9.07 -59.97
C SER A 125 -24.94 8.81 -60.37
N GLY A 126 -24.42 9.45 -61.42
CA GLY A 126 -23.03 9.31 -61.89
C GLY A 126 -21.99 10.13 -61.09
N GLU A 127 -22.29 11.37 -60.69
CA GLU A 127 -21.31 12.24 -60.00
C GLU A 127 -21.12 11.86 -58.51
N VAL A 128 -22.13 11.24 -57.89
CA VAL A 128 -22.06 10.81 -56.47
C VAL A 128 -21.01 9.72 -56.26
N ALA A 129 -20.77 8.85 -57.25
CA ALA A 129 -19.77 7.79 -57.15
C ALA A 129 -18.33 8.35 -57.18
N GLU A 130 -18.11 9.43 -57.93
CA GLU A 130 -16.81 10.09 -58.06
C GLU A 130 -16.49 10.91 -56.80
N VAL A 131 -17.46 11.65 -56.25
CA VAL A 131 -17.29 12.39 -54.98
C VAL A 131 -17.11 11.45 -53.79
N LEU A 132 -17.73 10.27 -53.78
CA LEU A 132 -17.55 9.27 -52.71
C LEU A 132 -16.20 8.54 -52.80
N ALA A 133 -15.60 8.47 -53.98
CA ALA A 133 -14.23 8.01 -54.17
C ALA A 133 -13.23 9.07 -53.70
N VAL A 134 -13.43 10.34 -54.07
CA VAL A 134 -12.60 11.47 -53.63
C VAL A 134 -12.69 11.70 -52.11
N ALA A 135 -13.89 11.60 -51.51
CA ALA A 135 -14.05 11.67 -50.07
C ALA A 135 -13.40 10.48 -49.33
N ARG A 136 -13.39 9.30 -49.95
CA ARG A 136 -12.68 8.13 -49.41
C ARG A 136 -11.17 8.30 -49.47
N ASP A 137 -10.64 8.95 -50.51
CA ASP A 137 -9.22 9.25 -50.63
C ASP A 137 -8.79 10.38 -49.67
N MET A 138 -9.61 11.43 -49.49
CA MET A 138 -9.34 12.48 -48.50
C MET A 138 -9.38 11.95 -47.06
N LEU A 139 -10.36 11.11 -46.71
CA LEU A 139 -10.42 10.46 -45.40
C LEU A 139 -9.23 9.53 -45.16
N ARG A 140 -8.70 8.90 -46.22
CA ARG A 140 -7.51 8.05 -46.14
C ARG A 140 -6.25 8.87 -45.87
N GLU A 141 -6.10 10.03 -46.53
CA GLU A 141 -4.99 10.95 -46.28
C GLU A 141 -5.04 11.51 -44.84
N GLU A 142 -6.21 11.89 -44.35
CA GLU A 142 -6.40 12.32 -42.96
C GLU A 142 -6.11 11.19 -41.96
N GLU A 143 -6.47 9.95 -42.29
CA GLU A 143 -6.17 8.78 -41.46
C GLU A 143 -4.66 8.46 -41.43
N GLU A 144 -3.93 8.68 -42.53
CA GLU A 144 -2.46 8.51 -42.60
C GLU A 144 -1.73 9.60 -41.79
N VAL A 145 -2.17 10.86 -41.88
CA VAL A 145 -1.62 11.98 -41.08
C VAL A 145 -1.89 11.76 -39.58
N ALA A 146 -3.10 11.33 -39.22
CA ALA A 146 -3.44 10.99 -37.83
C ALA A 146 -2.64 9.77 -37.31
N LYS A 147 -2.28 8.82 -38.18
CA LYS A 147 -1.39 7.70 -37.82
C LYS A 147 0.04 8.15 -37.57
N GLU A 148 0.57 9.07 -38.37
CA GLU A 148 1.90 9.64 -38.15
C GLU A 148 2.00 10.46 -36.85
N GLU A 149 0.98 11.27 -36.54
CA GLU A 149 0.92 12.00 -35.26
C GLU A 149 0.83 11.04 -34.07
N ARG A 150 -0.01 10.00 -34.16
CA ARG A 150 -0.07 8.93 -33.14
C ARG A 150 1.24 8.15 -33.01
N GLN A 151 2.04 8.03 -34.06
CA GLN A 151 3.35 7.38 -33.98
C GLN A 151 4.37 8.26 -33.26
N LYS A 152 4.37 9.57 -33.50
CA LYS A 152 5.23 10.55 -32.80
C LYS A 152 4.87 10.67 -31.32
N GLU A 153 3.59 10.63 -30.97
CA GLU A 153 3.15 10.58 -29.56
C GLU A 153 3.61 9.30 -28.86
N LYS A 154 3.52 8.14 -29.53
CA LYS A 154 4.02 6.85 -29.02
C LYS A 154 5.54 6.82 -28.84
N GLU A 155 6.30 7.50 -29.70
CA GLU A 155 7.75 7.64 -29.53
C GLU A 155 8.10 8.55 -28.34
N GLY A 156 7.34 9.62 -28.11
CA GLY A 156 7.49 10.49 -26.93
C GLY A 156 7.05 9.83 -25.61
N GLU A 157 6.13 8.86 -25.64
CA GLU A 157 5.75 8.05 -24.48
C GLU A 157 6.78 7.00 -24.09
N ARG A 158 7.50 6.41 -25.07
CA ARG A 158 8.61 5.47 -24.81
C ARG A 158 9.77 6.10 -24.04
N GLU A 159 9.95 7.42 -24.18
CA GLU A 159 11.00 8.18 -23.48
C GLU A 159 10.62 8.55 -22.03
N LYS A 160 9.33 8.51 -21.69
CA LYS A 160 8.82 8.60 -20.31
C LYS A 160 8.98 7.24 -19.63
N ARG A 161 10.24 6.89 -19.29
CA ARG A 161 10.65 5.91 -18.27
C ARG A 161 9.54 4.97 -17.83
N GLU A 162 9.44 3.82 -18.50
CA GLU A 162 8.56 2.73 -18.14
C GLU A 162 8.70 2.42 -16.65
N PHE A 163 7.74 2.88 -15.85
CA PHE A 163 7.69 2.64 -14.42
C PHE A 163 7.23 1.18 -14.23
N ILE A 164 8.20 0.26 -14.19
CA ILE A 164 7.91 -1.17 -14.06
C ILE A 164 7.56 -1.46 -12.60
N VAL A 165 6.26 -1.54 -12.31
CA VAL A 165 5.74 -2.10 -11.05
C VAL A 165 5.85 -3.61 -11.12
N HIS A 166 6.74 -4.21 -10.33
CA HIS A 166 6.83 -5.65 -10.22
C HIS A 166 5.67 -6.16 -9.35
N MET A 167 4.50 -6.32 -9.98
CA MET A 167 3.42 -7.09 -9.40
C MET A 167 3.84 -8.56 -9.36
N PRO A 168 3.58 -9.30 -8.26
CA PRO A 168 3.75 -10.74 -8.23
C PRO A 168 2.69 -11.37 -9.13
N LEU A 169 2.99 -11.41 -10.42
CA LEU A 169 2.20 -12.12 -11.41
C LEU A 169 2.44 -13.61 -11.20
N PRO A 170 1.38 -14.43 -11.02
CA PRO A 170 1.54 -15.86 -10.93
C PRO A 170 2.18 -16.38 -12.22
N ASP A 171 3.09 -17.33 -12.08
CA ASP A 171 3.76 -17.96 -13.22
C ASP A 171 2.72 -18.58 -14.17
N GLU A 172 3.05 -18.67 -15.46
CA GLU A 172 2.18 -19.22 -16.51
C GLU A 172 1.61 -20.61 -16.13
N LYS A 173 2.44 -21.46 -15.51
CA LYS A 173 2.04 -22.78 -15.01
C LYS A 173 1.01 -22.73 -13.88
N GLU A 174 1.02 -21.68 -13.07
CA GLU A 174 0.01 -21.47 -12.03
C GLU A 174 -1.30 -20.98 -12.64
N ILE A 175 -1.22 -20.08 -13.62
CA ILE A 175 -2.38 -19.62 -14.39
C ILE A 175 -3.06 -20.80 -15.09
N GLU A 176 -2.29 -21.64 -15.78
CA GLU A 176 -2.81 -22.85 -16.45
C GLU A 176 -3.51 -23.80 -15.48
N ARG A 177 -2.93 -24.05 -14.29
CA ARG A 177 -3.55 -24.88 -13.26
C ARG A 177 -4.87 -24.29 -12.79
N ARG A 178 -4.92 -22.99 -12.48
CA ARG A 178 -6.15 -22.31 -12.06
C ARG A 178 -7.22 -22.33 -13.15
N VAL A 179 -6.84 -22.13 -14.41
CA VAL A 179 -7.77 -22.19 -15.55
C VAL A 179 -8.30 -23.60 -15.77
N LEU A 180 -7.44 -24.62 -15.66
CA LEU A 180 -7.86 -26.03 -15.75
C LEU A 180 -8.80 -26.42 -14.60
N GLU A 181 -8.53 -25.96 -13.39
CA GLU A 181 -9.40 -26.18 -12.22
C GLU A 181 -10.77 -25.51 -12.40
N LYS A 182 -10.80 -24.25 -12.84
CA LYS A 182 -12.04 -23.54 -13.16
C LYS A 182 -12.86 -24.26 -14.24
N LYS A 183 -12.24 -24.63 -15.37
CA LYS A 183 -12.92 -25.36 -16.44
C LYS A 183 -13.41 -26.73 -15.97
N LYS A 184 -12.64 -27.41 -15.12
CA LYS A 184 -13.06 -28.68 -14.52
C LYS A 184 -14.28 -28.48 -13.62
N MET A 185 -14.30 -27.44 -12.78
CA MET A 185 -15.46 -27.10 -11.97
C MET A 185 -16.68 -26.74 -12.82
N GLU A 186 -16.51 -25.95 -13.87
CA GLU A 186 -17.61 -25.58 -14.79
C GLU A 186 -18.21 -26.80 -15.49
N LEU A 187 -17.38 -27.74 -15.97
CA LEU A 187 -17.87 -28.98 -16.57
C LEU A 187 -18.56 -29.87 -15.54
N LEU A 188 -18.05 -29.94 -14.31
CA LEU A 188 -18.71 -30.65 -13.23
C LEU A 188 -20.07 -30.03 -12.92
N ASN A 189 -20.15 -28.71 -12.78
CA ASN A 189 -21.41 -28.01 -12.53
C ASN A 189 -22.43 -28.17 -13.68
N LYS A 190 -21.97 -28.27 -14.92
CA LYS A 190 -22.85 -28.42 -16.11
C LYS A 190 -23.39 -29.84 -16.28
N TYR A 191 -22.58 -30.86 -15.97
CA TYR A 191 -22.87 -32.24 -16.37
C TYR A 191 -23.04 -33.21 -15.20
N VAL A 192 -22.72 -32.79 -13.99
CA VAL A 192 -22.81 -33.63 -12.79
C VAL A 192 -23.89 -33.10 -11.87
N SER A 193 -24.76 -34.00 -11.41
CA SER A 193 -25.78 -33.68 -10.40
C SER A 193 -25.14 -33.38 -9.05
N GLU A 194 -25.79 -32.52 -8.26
CA GLU A 194 -25.29 -32.07 -6.95
C GLU A 194 -24.99 -33.25 -6.01
N GLY A 195 -25.86 -34.27 -5.97
CA GLY A 195 -25.64 -35.47 -5.14
C GLY A 195 -24.39 -36.27 -5.50
N LEU A 196 -24.02 -36.36 -6.79
CA LEU A 196 -22.80 -37.09 -7.20
C LEU A 196 -21.53 -36.28 -6.92
N MET A 197 -21.65 -34.95 -6.76
CA MET A 197 -20.56 -34.10 -6.30
C MET A 197 -20.35 -34.22 -4.80
N GLU A 198 -21.42 -34.32 -4.01
CA GLU A 198 -21.41 -34.53 -2.56
C GLU A 198 -20.78 -35.88 -2.19
N GLU A 199 -21.23 -36.97 -2.82
CA GLU A 199 -20.65 -38.31 -2.61
C GLU A 199 -19.14 -38.33 -2.93
N LYS A 200 -18.73 -37.60 -3.96
CA LYS A 200 -17.32 -37.48 -4.36
C LYS A 200 -16.51 -36.66 -3.35
N THR A 201 -17.08 -35.61 -2.76
CA THR A 201 -16.41 -34.85 -1.70
C THR A 201 -16.28 -35.66 -0.43
N GLU A 202 -17.35 -36.35 -0.01
CA GLU A 202 -17.34 -37.26 1.14
C GLU A 202 -16.32 -38.39 0.96
N ALA A 203 -16.28 -39.02 -0.23
CA ALA A 203 -15.29 -40.04 -0.53
C ALA A 203 -13.84 -39.52 -0.48
N LYS A 204 -13.59 -38.28 -0.92
CA LYS A 204 -12.26 -37.66 -0.82
C LYS A 204 -11.86 -37.35 0.62
N ASP A 205 -12.81 -36.88 1.43
CA ASP A 205 -12.59 -36.58 2.84
C ASP A 205 -12.32 -37.85 3.63
N MET A 206 -13.04 -38.94 3.32
CA MET A 206 -12.79 -40.27 3.88
C MET A 206 -11.41 -40.83 3.52
N LEU A 207 -10.91 -40.49 2.33
CA LEU A 207 -9.56 -40.85 1.88
C LEU A 207 -8.48 -39.86 2.36
N ASN A 208 -8.86 -38.82 3.11
CA ASN A 208 -7.99 -37.74 3.59
C ASN A 208 -7.13 -37.12 2.47
N ILE A 209 -7.68 -37.03 1.26
CA ILE A 209 -7.01 -36.40 0.11
C ILE A 209 -7.42 -34.94 0.09
N GLN A 210 -6.90 -34.16 1.04
CA GLN A 210 -7.00 -32.71 1.00
C GLN A 210 -5.81 -32.18 0.20
N ARG A 211 -6.10 -31.49 -0.90
CA ARG A 211 -5.09 -30.86 -1.75
C ARG A 211 -5.25 -29.35 -1.69
#